data_AF-A0A0R3QQW7-F1
#
_entry.id   AF-A0A0R3QQW7-F1
#
_cell.length_a   1.000
_cell.length_b   1.000
_cell.length_c   1.000
_cell.angle_alpha   90.00
_cell.angle_beta   90.00
_cell.angle_gamma   90.00
#
_symmetry.space_group_name_H-M   'P 1'
#
loop_
_entity.id
_entity.type
_entity.pdbx_description
1 polymer ?
#
loop_
_entity_poly.entity_id
_entity_poly.type
_entity_poly.pdbx_seq_one_letter_code
_entity_poly.pdbx_strand_id
1 'polypeptide(L)'
;MAIELQTIVDGLNNEPFKMNLNLINFDAISNEQLLQILSNVLLWIEELDSIDIREEGADVTALRLFSSLRVLKYRPPADIEKLYDNNLRKLSCFVKFQQN
;
A
#
# COMPACT_ATOMS: atom_id res chain seq x y z
N MET A 1 11.85 8.96 9.06
CA MET A 1 12.23 8.76 7.65
C MET A 1 13.14 7.55 7.45
N ALA A 2 14.43 7.55 7.83
CA ALA A 2 15.31 6.40 7.55
C ALA A 2 14.94 5.10 8.31
N ILE A 3 14.48 5.22 9.56
CA ILE A 3 14.11 4.06 10.40
C ILE A 3 12.86 3.34 9.88
N GLU A 4 11.89 4.10 9.37
CA GLU A 4 10.62 3.55 8.87
C GLU A 4 10.87 2.73 7.61
N LEU A 5 11.70 3.22 6.69
CA LEU A 5 12.05 2.51 5.47
C LEU A 5 12.80 1.21 5.77
N GLN A 6 13.76 1.25 6.70
CA GLN A 6 14.45 0.05 7.15
C GLN A 6 13.49 -0.97 7.76
N THR A 7 12.54 -0.51 8.58
CA THR A 7 11.51 -1.38 9.20
C THR A 7 10.66 -2.09 8.14
N ILE A 8 10.28 -1.38 7.05
CA ILE A 8 9.51 -1.97 5.95
C ILE A 8 10.34 -3.03 5.24
N VAL A 9 11.59 -2.72 4.86
CA VAL A 9 12.48 -3.66 4.17
C VAL A 9 12.74 -4.91 5.03
N ASP A 10 13.00 -4.73 6.32
CA ASP A 10 13.20 -5.85 7.25
C ASP A 10 11.93 -6.71 7.36
N GLY A 11 10.75 -6.08 7.43
CA GLY A 11 9.47 -6.80 7.43
C GLY A 11 9.23 -7.63 6.17
N LEU A 12 9.50 -7.07 4.99
CA LEU A 12 9.34 -7.76 3.70
C LEU A 12 10.40 -8.86 3.46
N ASN A 13 11.54 -8.79 4.15
CA ASN A 13 12.59 -9.82 4.06
C ASN A 13 12.35 -11.02 4.98
N ASN A 14 11.58 -10.84 6.04
CA ASN A 14 11.21 -11.92 6.94
C ASN A 14 10.09 -12.79 6.35
N GLU A 15 9.80 -13.91 7.02
CA GLU A 15 8.59 -14.70 6.74
C GLU A 15 7.35 -13.82 6.88
N PRO A 16 6.36 -13.94 5.98
CA PRO A 16 6.22 -14.95 4.91
C PRO A 16 6.82 -14.53 3.55
N PHE A 17 7.29 -13.29 3.41
CA PHE A 17 7.50 -12.66 2.09
C PHE A 17 8.89 -12.90 1.48
N LYS A 18 9.94 -13.00 2.31
CA LYS A 18 11.30 -13.40 1.90
C LYS A 18 11.83 -12.68 0.64
N MET A 19 11.57 -11.37 0.52
CA MET A 19 11.81 -10.64 -0.74
C MET A 19 13.29 -10.31 -1.01
N ASN A 20 14.18 -10.49 -0.03
CA ASN A 20 15.63 -10.22 -0.13
C ASN A 20 15.97 -8.81 -0.67
N LEU A 21 15.22 -7.82 -0.20
CA LEU A 21 15.35 -6.41 -0.53
C LEU A 21 16.47 -5.73 0.26
N ASN A 22 17.03 -4.68 -0.31
CA ASN A 22 17.85 -3.67 0.32
C ASN A 22 17.28 -2.28 -0.03
N LEU A 23 17.81 -1.22 0.56
CA LEU A 23 17.23 0.12 0.35
C LEU A 23 17.28 0.58 -1.13
N ILE A 24 18.31 0.18 -1.88
CA ILE A 24 18.48 0.58 -3.29
C ILE A 24 17.46 -0.14 -4.17
N ASN A 25 17.31 -1.45 -4.00
CA ASN A 25 16.38 -2.21 -4.82
C ASN A 25 14.92 -1.96 -4.42
N PHE A 26 14.65 -1.60 -3.15
CA PHE A 26 13.34 -1.15 -2.71
C PHE A 26 12.94 0.19 -3.35
N ASP A 27 13.86 1.15 -3.40
CA ASP A 27 13.64 2.46 -4.05
C ASP A 27 13.41 2.33 -5.56
N ALA A 28 13.96 1.28 -6.18
CA ALA A 28 13.75 0.98 -7.60
C ALA A 28 12.41 0.28 -7.90
N ILE A 29 11.62 -0.11 -6.89
CA ILE A 29 10.32 -0.78 -7.10
C ILE A 29 9.33 0.23 -7.68
N SER A 30 8.67 -0.14 -8.78
CA SER A 30 7.65 0.72 -9.39
C SER A 30 6.41 0.89 -8.50
N ASN A 31 5.69 1.99 -8.68
CA ASN A 31 4.44 2.26 -7.93
C ASN A 31 3.42 1.12 -8.04
N GLU A 32 3.32 0.48 -9.21
CA GLU A 32 2.41 -0.64 -9.44
C GLU A 32 2.85 -1.89 -8.66
N GLN A 33 4.14 -2.20 -8.66
CA GLN A 33 4.68 -3.30 -7.85
C GLN A 33 4.55 -3.02 -6.35
N LEU A 34 4.76 -1.78 -5.90
CA LEU A 34 4.51 -1.39 -4.51
C LEU A 34 3.04 -1.61 -4.12
N LEU A 35 2.11 -1.28 -5.02
CA LEU A 35 0.68 -1.51 -4.80
C LEU A 35 0.36 -3.01 -4.73
N GLN A 36 0.97 -3.82 -5.59
CA GLN A 36 0.84 -5.28 -5.54
C GLN A 36 1.40 -5.86 -4.23
N ILE A 37 2.56 -5.36 -3.77
CA ILE A 37 3.17 -5.79 -2.49
C ILE A 37 2.24 -5.44 -1.34
N LEU A 38 1.71 -4.22 -1.29
CA LEU A 38 0.74 -3.82 -0.28
C LEU A 38 -0.51 -4.72 -0.31
N SER A 39 -1.03 -5.01 -1.50
CA SER A 39 -2.15 -5.92 -1.69
C SER A 39 -1.86 -7.30 -1.11
N ASN A 40 -0.69 -7.86 -1.42
CA ASN A 40 -0.27 -9.17 -0.91
C ASN A 40 -0.11 -9.18 0.61
N VAL A 41 0.45 -8.12 1.19
CA VAL A 41 0.61 -7.99 2.65
C VAL A 41 -0.76 -7.96 3.34
N LEU A 42 -1.72 -7.20 2.82
CA LEU A 42 -3.06 -7.11 3.39
C LEU A 42 -3.83 -8.43 3.25
N LEU A 43 -3.76 -9.08 2.09
CA LEU A 43 -4.39 -10.39 1.86
C LEU A 43 -3.78 -11.46 2.77
N TRP A 44 -2.46 -11.42 3.01
CA TRP A 44 -1.82 -12.32 3.96
C TRP A 44 -2.32 -12.12 5.40
N ILE A 45 -2.48 -10.87 5.85
CA ILE A 45 -3.05 -10.57 7.18
C ILE A 45 -4.49 -11.09 7.30
N GLU A 46 -5.25 -11.06 6.19
CA GLU A 46 -6.63 -11.55 6.12
C GLU A 46 -6.73 -13.06 5.86
N GLU A 47 -5.60 -13.78 5.74
CA GLU A 47 -5.52 -15.20 5.38
C GLU A 47 -6.24 -15.54 4.05
N LEU A 48 -6.17 -14.63 3.09
CA LEU A 48 -6.74 -14.75 1.74
C LEU A 48 -5.67 -15.04 0.68
N ASP A 49 -6.10 -15.61 -0.44
CA ASP A 49 -5.24 -15.86 -1.60
C ASP A 49 -4.74 -14.56 -2.23
N SER A 50 -3.53 -14.59 -2.80
CA SER A 50 -2.97 -13.46 -3.54
C SER A 50 -3.75 -13.16 -4.80
N ILE A 51 -4.01 -11.87 -5.05
CA ILE A 51 -4.73 -11.37 -6.23
C ILE A 51 -3.78 -10.48 -7.03
N ASP A 52 -3.63 -10.74 -8.33
CA ASP A 52 -2.93 -9.83 -9.25
C ASP A 52 -3.82 -8.60 -9.52
N ILE A 53 -3.33 -7.42 -9.14
CA ILE A 53 -4.06 -6.16 -9.31
C ILE A 53 -4.29 -5.77 -10.77
N ARG A 54 -3.59 -6.40 -11.72
CA ARG A 54 -3.77 -6.19 -13.16
C ARG A 54 -4.99 -6.92 -13.71
N GLU A 55 -5.42 -7.97 -13.01
CA GLU A 55 -6.61 -8.75 -13.35
C GLU A 55 -7.88 -8.19 -12.68
N GLU A 56 -7.71 -7.25 -11.74
CA GLU A 56 -8.78 -6.59 -10.99
C GLU A 56 -8.99 -5.16 -11.50
N GLY A 57 -10.25 -4.70 -11.51
CA GLY A 57 -10.56 -3.30 -11.83
C GLY A 57 -9.94 -2.37 -10.79
N ALA A 58 -9.32 -1.26 -11.22
CA ALA A 58 -8.63 -0.34 -10.31
C ALA A 58 -9.54 0.23 -9.20
N ASP A 59 -10.82 0.39 -9.49
CA ASP A 59 -11.87 0.77 -8.53
C ASP A 59 -12.13 -0.33 -7.49
N VAL A 60 -12.20 -1.58 -7.93
CA VAL A 60 -12.36 -2.76 -7.06
C VAL A 60 -11.13 -2.93 -6.17
N THR A 61 -9.92 -2.84 -6.73
CA THR A 61 -8.67 -2.90 -5.96
C THR A 61 -8.62 -1.80 -4.91
N ALA A 62 -8.94 -0.56 -5.26
CA ALA A 62 -8.93 0.55 -4.32
C ALA A 62 -9.90 0.32 -3.15
N LEU A 63 -11.13 -0.12 -3.45
CA LEU A 63 -12.14 -0.41 -2.43
C LEU A 63 -11.68 -1.53 -1.49
N ARG A 64 -11.08 -2.60 -2.02
CA ARG A 64 -10.57 -3.72 -1.23
C ARG A 64 -9.47 -3.26 -0.27
N LEU A 65 -8.44 -2.58 -0.79
CA LEU A 65 -7.32 -2.08 0.03
C LEU A 65 -7.80 -1.11 1.12
N PHE A 66 -8.71 -0.18 0.79
CA PHE A 66 -9.26 0.74 1.78
C PHE A 66 -10.12 0.04 2.83
N SER A 67 -10.82 -1.02 2.46
CA SER A 67 -11.61 -1.82 3.40
C SER A 67 -10.69 -2.53 4.40
N SER A 68 -9.62 -3.17 3.93
CA SER A 68 -8.60 -3.80 4.78
C SER A 68 -7.94 -2.79 5.73
N LEU A 69 -7.52 -1.63 5.22
CA LEU A 69 -6.92 -0.57 6.04
C LEU A 69 -7.89 -0.02 7.11
N ARG A 70 -9.18 0.06 6.79
CA ARG A 70 -10.23 0.47 7.74
C ARG A 70 -10.41 -0.57 8.85
N VAL A 71 -10.36 -1.86 8.54
CA VAL A 71 -10.41 -2.95 9.54
C VAL A 71 -9.21 -2.84 10.49
N LEU A 72 -8.01 -2.60 9.94
CA LEU A 72 -6.78 -2.35 10.70
C LEU A 72 -6.75 -1.01 11.46
N LYS A 73 -7.84 -0.23 11.40
CA LYS A 73 -7.97 1.10 12.03
C LYS A 73 -6.87 2.08 11.63
N TYR A 74 -6.28 1.89 10.44
CA TYR A 74 -5.31 2.81 9.90
C TYR A 74 -5.94 4.20 9.76
N ARG A 75 -5.31 5.21 10.35
CA ARG A 75 -5.71 6.60 10.21
C ARG A 75 -4.75 7.28 9.24
N PRO A 76 -5.21 7.62 8.03
CA PRO A 76 -4.38 8.33 7.08
C PRO A 76 -3.93 9.68 7.69
N PRO A 77 -2.66 10.11 7.53
CA PRO A 77 -2.19 11.39 8.04
C PRO A 77 -3.04 12.56 7.52
N ALA A 78 -3.33 13.54 8.39
CA ALA A 78 -4.13 14.73 8.02
C ALA A 78 -3.51 15.53 6.86
N ASP A 79 -2.20 15.41 6.69
CA ASP A 79 -1.39 16.10 5.70
C ASP A 79 -1.26 15.33 4.38
N ILE A 80 -2.17 14.39 4.11
CA ILE A 80 -2.17 13.61 2.87
C ILE A 80 -2.14 14.49 1.61
N GLU A 81 -2.71 15.70 1.68
CA GLU A 81 -2.62 16.67 0.60
C GLU A 81 -1.18 17.08 0.25
N LYS A 82 -0.27 17.09 1.22
CA LYS A 82 1.17 17.34 1.01
C LYS A 82 1.88 16.15 0.36
N LEU A 83 1.29 14.95 0.39
CA LEU A 83 1.83 13.76 -0.29
C LEU A 83 1.47 13.73 -1.78
N TYR A 84 0.50 14.54 -2.24
CA TYR A 84 0.00 14.55 -3.61
C TYR A 84 0.76 15.47 -4.58
N ASP A 85 1.82 16.15 -4.13
CA ASP A 85 2.52 17.16 -4.95
C ASP A 85 3.40 16.58 -6.06
N ASN A 86 3.45 15.25 -6.21
CA ASN A 86 4.04 14.58 -7.37
C ASN A 86 2.99 13.72 -8.10
N ASN A 87 2.21 14.38 -8.95
CA ASN A 87 1.47 13.80 -10.08
C ASN A 87 0.32 12.81 -9.81
N LEU A 88 -0.72 13.16 -9.03
CA LEU A 88 -2.06 12.50 -9.18
C LEU A 88 -3.22 13.34 -8.59
N ARG A 89 -3.71 14.32 -9.37
CA ARG A 89 -4.88 15.17 -9.04
C ARG A 89 -6.22 14.43 -8.91
N LYS A 90 -6.27 13.10 -9.02
CA LYS A 90 -7.54 12.32 -9.02
C LYS A 90 -7.94 11.72 -7.67
N LEU A 91 -7.11 11.79 -6.63
CA LEU A 91 -7.41 11.19 -5.31
C LEU A 91 -8.07 12.14 -4.30
N SER A 92 -8.18 13.44 -4.61
CA SER A 92 -8.85 14.41 -3.72
C SER A 92 -10.35 14.12 -3.50
N CYS A 93 -10.99 13.39 -4.42
CA CYS A 93 -12.37 12.94 -4.24
C CYS A 93 -12.50 11.79 -3.23
N PHE A 94 -11.46 10.99 -3.01
CA PHE A 94 -11.50 9.82 -2.11
C PHE A 94 -11.31 10.19 -0.64
N VAL A 95 -10.54 11.23 -0.32
CA VAL A 95 -10.37 11.72 1.06
C VAL A 95 -11.71 12.24 1.63
N LYS A 96 -12.58 12.81 0.78
CA LYS A 96 -13.93 13.24 1.17
C LYS A 96 -14.88 12.07 1.47
N PHE A 97 -14.65 10.89 0.90
CA PHE A 97 -15.52 9.72 1.11
C PHE A 97 -15.29 9.04 2.49
N GLN A 98 -14.14 9.25 3.12
CA GLN A 98 -13.87 8.72 4.47
C GLN A 98 -14.35 9.64 5.61
N GLN A 99 -14.92 10.81 5.29
CA GLN A 99 -15.41 11.79 6.27
C GLN A 99 -16.94 11.86 6.39
N ASN A 100 -17.68 10.97 5.72
CA ASN A 100 -19.13 10.80 5.86
C ASN A 100 -19.47 9.40 6.35
#